data_AF-A0A1G1NU79-F1
#
_entry.id   AF-A0A1G1NU79-F1
#
_cell.length_a   1.000
_cell.length_b   1.000
_cell.length_c   1.000
_cell.angle_alpha   90.00
_cell.angle_beta   90.00
_cell.angle_gamma   90.00
#
_symmetry.space_group_name_H-M   'P 1'
#
loop_
_entity.id
_entity.type
_entity.pdbx_description
1 polymer ?
#
loop_
_entity_poly.entity_id
_entity_poly.type
_entity_poly.pdbx_seq_one_letter_code
_entity_poly.pdbx_strand_id
1 'polypeptide(L)'
;MSKTFFILSLSLTMCYVGAQLALNYFRQAHRDGKKFVTVKTTQHGEQDLVVDKDLLMKIFWPILGINVVCFIGLMFARNIFPLNMVMMGLFTLTDGITLGIVLISINENLAIKVAWLTAVITLFAGTIGLYSKVDFSFLGQVLFWSLIGLIVITFIRIFVSIQGLARRVIAFIGIMIFVGYLLYDFNKIKKLRNLAAFNNWNTALDASIDIYLDIINLFLQLLDLLGDD
;
A
#
# COMPACT_ATOMS: atom_id res chain seq x y z
N MET A 1 7.61 18.31 -10.93
CA MET A 1 6.73 17.15 -11.25
C MET A 1 7.53 15.89 -11.58
N SER A 2 8.44 15.90 -12.56
CA SER A 2 9.18 14.68 -12.95
C SER A 2 9.88 13.97 -11.78
N LYS A 3 10.43 14.70 -10.80
CA LYS A 3 11.13 14.12 -9.64
C LYS A 3 10.20 13.28 -8.75
N THR A 4 9.01 13.80 -8.41
CA THR A 4 8.03 13.09 -7.57
C THR A 4 7.57 11.81 -8.25
N PHE A 5 7.18 11.87 -9.53
CA PHE A 5 6.75 10.68 -10.27
C PHE A 5 7.87 9.66 -10.45
N PHE A 6 9.12 10.12 -10.61
CA PHE A 6 10.27 9.23 -10.69
C PHE A 6 10.50 8.48 -9.37
N ILE A 7 10.51 9.18 -8.23
CA ILE A 7 10.65 8.57 -6.91
C ILE A 7 9.49 7.61 -6.65
N LEU A 8 8.26 8.04 -6.89
CA LEU A 8 7.06 7.21 -6.73
C LEU A 8 7.13 5.93 -7.57
N SER A 9 7.52 6.03 -8.85
CA SER A 9 7.67 4.86 -9.73
C SER A 9 8.74 3.90 -9.22
N LEU A 10 9.87 4.43 -8.73
CA LEU A 10 10.94 3.62 -8.16
C LEU A 10 10.45 2.90 -6.89
N SER A 11 9.74 3.60 -6.02
CA SER A 11 9.14 3.06 -4.79
C SER A 11 8.12 1.96 -5.05
N LEU A 12 7.20 2.17 -6.01
CA LEU A 12 6.23 1.14 -6.41
C LEU A 12 6.93 -0.07 -7.04
N THR A 13 8.01 0.15 -7.80
CA THR A 13 8.82 -0.95 -8.36
C THR A 13 9.52 -1.75 -7.27
N MET A 14 10.12 -1.08 -6.28
CA MET A 14 10.74 -1.74 -5.12
C MET A 14 9.72 -2.54 -4.31
N CYS A 15 8.53 -1.98 -4.09
CA CYS A 15 7.43 -2.68 -3.45
C CYS A 15 7.00 -3.93 -4.24
N TYR A 16 6.82 -3.81 -5.56
CA TYR A 16 6.52 -4.94 -6.42
C TYR A 16 7.60 -6.03 -6.36
N VAL A 17 8.89 -5.64 -6.41
CA VAL A 17 10.02 -6.58 -6.26
C VAL A 17 9.98 -7.27 -4.90
N GLY A 18 9.74 -6.53 -3.82
CA GLY A 18 9.59 -7.11 -2.47
C GLY A 18 8.47 -8.15 -2.41
N ALA A 19 7.31 -7.85 -2.99
CA ALA A 19 6.19 -8.78 -3.05
C ALA A 19 6.54 -10.05 -3.86
N GLN A 20 7.19 -9.89 -5.02
CA GLN A 20 7.64 -11.02 -5.82
C GLN A 20 8.70 -11.87 -5.12
N LEU A 21 9.62 -11.28 -4.37
CA LEU A 21 10.60 -12.03 -3.58
C LEU A 21 9.92 -12.94 -2.56
N ALA A 22 8.93 -12.42 -1.83
CA ALA A 22 8.13 -13.22 -0.90
C ALA A 22 7.40 -14.36 -1.63
N LEU A 23 6.65 -14.06 -2.69
CA LEU A 23 5.91 -15.07 -3.45
C LEU A 23 6.84 -16.15 -4.05
N ASN A 24 7.96 -15.75 -4.64
CA ASN A 24 8.92 -16.68 -5.24
C ASN A 24 9.59 -17.58 -4.21
N TYR A 25 9.86 -17.08 -3.00
CA TYR A 25 10.37 -17.88 -1.90
C TYR A 25 9.41 -19.03 -1.54
N PHE A 26 8.11 -18.75 -1.39
CA PHE A 26 7.12 -19.79 -1.09
C PHE A 26 6.85 -20.73 -2.28
N ARG A 27 6.85 -20.21 -3.52
CA ARG A 27 6.80 -21.05 -4.73
C ARG A 27 7.99 -22.00 -4.84
N GLN A 28 9.17 -21.55 -4.45
CA GLN A 28 10.36 -22.40 -4.42
C GLN A 28 10.26 -23.43 -3.30
N ALA A 29 9.82 -23.05 -2.11
CA ALA A 29 9.61 -23.99 -1.00
C ALA A 29 8.60 -25.10 -1.36
N HIS A 30 7.56 -24.78 -2.15
CA HIS A 30 6.65 -25.79 -2.68
C HIS A 30 7.34 -26.75 -3.67
N ARG A 31 8.12 -26.20 -4.62
CA ARG A 31 8.91 -26.99 -5.59
C ARG A 31 9.92 -27.93 -4.90
N ASP A 32 10.48 -27.49 -3.77
CA ASP A 32 11.40 -28.28 -2.94
C ASP A 32 10.67 -29.34 -2.07
N GLY A 33 9.35 -29.51 -2.23
CA GLY A 33 8.55 -30.51 -1.54
C GLY A 33 8.39 -30.25 -0.04
N LYS A 34 8.54 -29.00 0.42
CA LYS A 34 8.41 -28.65 1.83
C LYS A 34 6.95 -28.82 2.28
N LYS A 35 6.75 -29.59 3.36
CA LYS A 35 5.42 -29.92 3.92
C LYS A 35 4.56 -28.72 4.35
N PHE A 36 5.17 -27.55 4.55
CA PHE A 36 4.47 -26.33 4.98
C PHE A 36 3.88 -25.51 3.82
N VAL A 37 4.11 -25.92 2.56
CA VAL A 37 3.50 -25.27 1.38
C VAL A 37 2.81 -26.31 0.52
N THR A 38 1.51 -26.15 0.35
CA THR A 38 0.67 -26.95 -0.53
C THR A 38 0.07 -26.08 -1.63
N VAL A 39 -0.46 -26.69 -2.68
CA VAL A 39 -1.23 -25.99 -3.71
C VAL A 39 -2.65 -26.52 -3.66
N LYS A 40 -3.63 -25.61 -3.63
CA LYS A 40 -5.03 -25.96 -3.84
C LYS A 40 -5.44 -25.52 -5.23
N THR A 41 -6.16 -26.38 -5.93
CA THR A 41 -6.82 -26.00 -7.17
C THR A 41 -8.14 -25.33 -6.83
N THR A 42 -8.32 -24.07 -7.21
CA THR A 42 -9.59 -23.37 -7.06
C THR A 42 -10.65 -23.96 -7.98
N GLN A 43 -11.92 -23.62 -7.72
CA GLN A 43 -13.08 -24.05 -8.53
C GLN A 43 -12.95 -23.67 -10.02
N HIS A 44 -12.09 -22.71 -10.37
CA HIS A 44 -11.81 -22.27 -11.73
C HIS A 44 -10.58 -22.97 -12.36
N GLY A 45 -9.99 -23.97 -11.69
CA GLY A 45 -8.85 -24.73 -12.20
C GLY A 45 -7.47 -24.12 -11.89
N GLU A 46 -7.39 -23.10 -11.05
CA GLU A 46 -6.17 -22.32 -10.82
C GLU A 46 -5.43 -22.80 -9.57
N GLN A 47 -4.10 -22.76 -9.61
CA GLN A 47 -3.25 -23.26 -8.55
C GLN A 47 -2.85 -22.14 -7.57
N ASP A 48 -3.50 -22.11 -6.40
CA ASP A 48 -3.18 -21.16 -5.34
C ASP A 48 -2.28 -21.80 -4.28
N LEU A 49 -1.27 -21.06 -3.82
CA LEU A 49 -0.40 -21.46 -2.73
C LEU A 49 -1.16 -21.42 -1.40
N VAL A 50 -1.11 -22.52 -0.66
CA VAL A 50 -1.63 -22.61 0.71
C VAL A 50 -0.48 -22.96 1.63
N VAL A 51 -0.06 -21.97 2.41
CA VAL A 51 1.01 -22.09 3.39
C VAL A 51 0.43 -22.26 4.79
N ASP A 52 1.15 -23.00 5.64
CA ASP A 52 0.84 -23.11 7.06
C ASP A 52 0.72 -21.71 7.72
N LYS A 53 -0.45 -21.44 8.34
CA LYS A 53 -0.78 -20.16 8.96
C LYS A 53 0.15 -19.83 10.12
N ASP A 54 0.59 -20.81 10.89
CA ASP A 54 1.47 -20.59 12.05
C ASP A 54 2.86 -20.14 11.60
N LEU A 55 3.34 -20.70 10.48
CA LEU A 55 4.60 -20.27 9.87
C LEU A 55 4.47 -18.87 9.28
N LEU A 56 3.38 -18.58 8.55
CA LEU A 56 3.14 -17.25 7.99
C LEU A 56 3.11 -16.19 9.09
N MET A 57 2.39 -16.42 10.20
CA MET A 57 2.35 -15.48 11.32
C MET A 57 3.73 -15.25 11.95
N LYS A 58 4.54 -16.31 12.13
CA LYS A 58 5.90 -16.20 12.67
C LYS A 58 6.84 -15.36 11.79
N ILE A 59 6.68 -15.44 10.46
CA ILE A 59 7.48 -14.66 9.51
C ILE A 59 6.93 -13.24 9.36
N PHE A 60 5.60 -13.07 9.40
CA PHE A 60 4.92 -11.80 9.20
C PHE A 60 5.26 -10.75 10.27
N TRP A 61 5.11 -11.09 11.55
CA TRP A 61 5.33 -10.15 12.66
C TRP A 61 6.73 -9.50 12.71
N PRO A 62 7.86 -10.22 12.56
CA PRO A 62 9.17 -9.59 12.55
C PRO A 62 9.38 -8.70 11.31
N ILE A 63 8.87 -9.09 10.14
CA ILE A 63 8.97 -8.27 8.93
C ILE A 63 8.13 -7.00 9.07
N LEU A 64 6.93 -7.10 9.63
CA LEU A 64 6.10 -5.94 9.95
C LEU A 64 6.81 -5.02 10.95
N GLY A 65 7.48 -5.58 11.97
CA GLY A 65 8.30 -4.82 12.90
C GLY A 65 9.43 -4.05 12.21
N ILE A 66 10.14 -4.68 11.28
CA ILE A 66 11.16 -4.02 10.45
C ILE A 66 10.54 -2.91 9.61
N ASN A 67 9.39 -3.15 8.99
CA ASN A 67 8.70 -2.16 8.18
C ASN A 67 8.31 -0.92 9.00
N VAL A 68 7.77 -1.11 10.22
CA VAL A 68 7.46 -0.02 11.16
C VAL A 68 8.72 0.75 11.55
N VAL A 69 9.85 0.07 11.81
CA VAL A 69 11.12 0.73 12.11
C VAL A 69 11.61 1.56 10.91
N CYS A 70 11.51 1.04 9.69
CA CYS A 70 11.84 1.79 8.47
C CYS A 70 10.92 3.00 8.28
N PHE A 71 9.62 2.87 8.56
CA PHE A 71 8.66 3.97 8.52
C PHE A 71 8.99 5.08 9.55
N ILE A 72 9.34 4.69 10.77
CA ILE A 72 9.82 5.64 11.78
C ILE A 72 11.13 6.29 11.31
N GLY A 73 12.03 5.51 10.72
CA GLY A 73 13.28 5.98 10.12
C GLY A 73 13.07 7.07 9.06
N LEU A 74 12.05 6.94 8.20
CA LEU A 74 11.66 7.98 7.23
C LEU A 74 11.35 9.32 7.93
N MET A 75 10.62 9.28 9.03
CA MET A 75 10.25 10.50 9.77
C MET A 75 11.48 11.21 10.35
N PHE A 76 12.46 10.46 10.88
CA PHE A 76 13.70 11.03 11.40
C PHE A 76 14.65 11.49 10.30
N ALA A 77 14.70 10.78 9.19
CA ALA A 77 15.56 11.09 8.06
C ALA A 77 15.04 12.26 7.20
N ARG A 78 13.82 12.75 7.45
CA ARG A 78 13.10 13.72 6.60
C ARG A 78 13.91 14.93 6.17
N ASN A 79 14.77 15.46 7.05
CA ASN A 79 15.57 16.65 6.78
C ASN A 79 16.86 16.37 5.99
N ILE A 80 17.26 15.10 5.83
CA ILE A 80 18.50 14.67 5.19
C ILE A 80 18.16 13.87 3.93
N PHE A 81 18.14 14.55 2.77
CA PHE A 81 17.66 13.97 1.50
C PHE A 81 18.22 12.57 1.18
N PRO A 82 19.56 12.33 1.17
CA PRO A 82 20.09 11.03 0.78
C PRO A 82 19.68 9.91 1.74
N LEU A 83 19.64 10.21 3.05
CA LEU A 83 19.22 9.24 4.05
C LEU A 83 17.74 8.92 3.91
N ASN A 84 16.89 9.93 3.68
CA ASN A 84 15.46 9.73 3.49
C ASN A 84 15.17 8.89 2.24
N MET A 85 15.92 9.09 1.16
CA MET A 85 15.79 8.29 -0.06
C MET A 85 16.17 6.82 0.16
N VAL A 86 17.22 6.54 0.93
CA VAL A 86 17.60 5.17 1.32
C VAL A 86 16.53 4.54 2.20
N MET A 87 16.03 5.28 3.20
CA MET A 87 14.95 4.82 4.07
C MET A 87 13.66 4.53 3.29
N MET A 88 13.35 5.33 2.26
CA MET A 88 12.22 5.08 1.37
C MET A 88 12.38 3.78 0.58
N GLY A 89 13.59 3.51 0.07
CA GLY A 89 13.89 2.25 -0.60
C GLY A 89 13.69 1.04 0.32
N LEU A 90 14.23 1.10 1.55
CA LEU A 90 14.11 0.03 2.53
C LEU A 90 12.65 -0.17 3.00
N PHE A 91 11.96 0.93 3.27
CA PHE A 91 10.54 0.91 3.66
C PHE A 91 9.69 0.27 2.56
N THR A 92 9.80 0.74 1.33
CA THR A 92 8.98 0.24 0.20
C THR A 92 9.29 -1.22 -0.13
N LEU A 93 10.55 -1.65 -0.02
CA LEU A 93 10.92 -3.05 -0.21
C LEU A 93 10.32 -3.96 0.88
N THR A 94 10.46 -3.57 2.15
CA THR A 94 9.92 -4.35 3.28
C THR A 94 8.40 -4.36 3.32
N ASP A 95 7.78 -3.24 2.92
CA ASP A 95 6.33 -3.14 2.73
C ASP A 95 5.88 -4.10 1.62
N GLY A 96 6.60 -4.12 0.49
CA GLY A 96 6.41 -5.10 -0.58
C GLY A 96 6.47 -6.56 -0.09
N ILE A 97 7.47 -6.92 0.71
CA ILE A 97 7.58 -8.27 1.28
C ILE A 97 6.37 -8.57 2.19
N THR A 98 5.95 -7.62 3.01
CA THR A 98 4.78 -7.74 3.90
C THR A 98 3.51 -7.97 3.10
N LEU A 99 3.29 -7.17 2.04
CA LEU A 99 2.18 -7.36 1.10
C LEU A 99 2.25 -8.72 0.42
N GLY A 100 3.43 -9.14 -0.04
CA GLY A 100 3.61 -10.46 -0.65
C GLY A 100 3.19 -11.60 0.28
N ILE A 101 3.45 -11.50 1.59
CA ILE A 101 3.00 -12.46 2.59
C ILE A 101 1.47 -12.44 2.75
N VAL A 102 0.86 -11.24 2.78
CA VAL A 102 -0.62 -11.10 2.82
C VAL A 102 -1.25 -11.73 1.58
N LEU A 103 -0.65 -11.52 0.40
CA LEU A 103 -1.14 -12.03 -0.87
C LEU A 103 -1.13 -13.56 -0.97
N ILE A 104 -0.29 -14.26 -0.20
CA ILE A 104 -0.32 -15.73 -0.13
C ILE A 104 -1.63 -16.23 0.49
N SER A 105 -2.21 -15.44 1.39
CA SER A 105 -3.48 -15.79 2.04
C SER A 105 -4.69 -15.42 1.17
N ILE A 106 -4.48 -14.85 -0.01
CA ILE A 106 -5.50 -14.38 -0.93
C ILE A 106 -5.32 -15.12 -2.27
N ASN A 107 -6.40 -15.29 -3.00
CA ASN A 107 -6.34 -15.82 -4.37
C ASN A 107 -5.47 -14.91 -5.27
N GLU A 108 -4.51 -15.50 -6.01
CA GLU A 108 -3.54 -14.73 -6.80
C GLU A 108 -4.23 -13.88 -7.89
N ASN A 109 -5.30 -14.41 -8.47
CA ASN A 109 -6.06 -13.75 -9.52
C ASN A 109 -6.85 -12.55 -8.99
N LEU A 110 -7.41 -12.65 -7.79
CA LEU A 110 -8.04 -11.53 -7.11
C LEU A 110 -7.01 -10.42 -6.89
N ALA A 111 -5.81 -10.77 -6.42
CA ALA A 111 -4.75 -9.81 -6.16
C ALA A 111 -4.36 -8.99 -7.41
N ILE A 112 -4.22 -9.66 -8.56
CA ILE A 112 -3.92 -9.00 -9.84
C ILE A 112 -5.06 -8.07 -10.27
N LYS A 113 -6.32 -8.51 -10.16
CA LYS A 113 -7.50 -7.69 -10.48
C LYS A 113 -7.55 -6.43 -9.60
N VAL A 114 -7.30 -6.58 -8.31
CA VAL A 114 -7.28 -5.46 -7.37
C VAL A 114 -6.13 -4.51 -7.64
N ALA A 115 -4.93 -5.01 -7.96
CA ALA A 115 -3.79 -4.16 -8.33
C ALA A 115 -4.10 -3.30 -9.57
N TRP A 116 -4.73 -3.90 -10.60
CA TRP A 116 -5.20 -3.17 -11.78
C TRP A 116 -6.23 -2.11 -11.43
N LEU A 117 -7.20 -2.44 -10.58
CA LEU A 117 -8.23 -1.50 -10.15
C LEU A 117 -7.63 -0.32 -9.36
N THR A 118 -6.71 -0.57 -8.44
CA THR A 118 -5.97 0.48 -7.72
C THR A 118 -5.23 1.40 -8.69
N ALA A 119 -4.54 0.83 -9.68
CA ALA A 119 -3.80 1.61 -10.68
C ALA A 119 -4.75 2.52 -11.49
N VAL A 120 -5.89 1.99 -11.93
CA VAL A 120 -6.91 2.76 -12.66
C VAL A 120 -7.46 3.89 -11.79
N ILE A 121 -7.88 3.60 -10.57
CA ILE A 121 -8.42 4.61 -9.64
C ILE A 121 -7.37 5.70 -9.35
N THR A 122 -6.12 5.31 -9.14
CA THR A 122 -5.01 6.24 -8.91
C THR A 122 -4.77 7.15 -10.11
N LEU A 123 -4.82 6.62 -11.33
CA LEU A 123 -4.69 7.41 -12.54
C LEU A 123 -5.86 8.41 -12.70
N PHE A 124 -7.09 7.97 -12.43
CA PHE A 124 -8.26 8.87 -12.46
C PHE A 124 -8.17 9.95 -11.37
N ALA A 125 -7.85 9.59 -10.13
CA ALA A 125 -7.64 10.56 -9.05
C ALA A 125 -6.48 11.52 -9.37
N GLY A 126 -5.39 11.02 -9.93
CA GLY A 126 -4.25 11.84 -10.34
C GLY A 126 -4.55 12.80 -11.47
N THR A 127 -5.26 12.36 -12.50
CA THR A 127 -5.69 13.26 -13.58
C THR A 127 -6.65 14.34 -13.06
N ILE A 128 -7.62 13.97 -12.23
CA ILE A 128 -8.54 14.95 -11.63
C ILE A 128 -7.77 15.92 -10.71
N GLY A 129 -6.94 15.42 -9.80
CA GLY A 129 -6.19 16.26 -8.85
C GLY A 129 -5.20 17.21 -9.54
N LEU A 130 -4.55 16.78 -10.61
CA LEU A 130 -3.55 17.60 -11.34
C LEU A 130 -4.18 18.62 -12.31
N TYR A 131 -5.30 18.28 -12.94
CA TYR A 131 -5.85 19.08 -14.04
C TYR A 131 -7.18 19.77 -13.73
N SER A 132 -7.94 19.32 -12.72
CA SER A 132 -9.20 19.96 -12.36
C SER A 132 -9.00 21.39 -11.86
N LYS A 133 -9.99 22.27 -12.07
CA LYS A 133 -10.01 23.63 -11.51
C LYS A 133 -10.46 23.66 -10.04
N VAL A 134 -11.06 22.58 -9.56
CA VAL A 134 -11.54 22.46 -8.18
C VAL A 134 -10.35 22.45 -7.23
N ASP A 135 -10.42 23.26 -6.17
CA ASP A 135 -9.44 23.22 -5.10
C ASP A 135 -9.84 22.21 -4.03
N PHE A 136 -9.09 21.11 -3.93
CA PHE A 136 -9.31 20.05 -2.97
C PHE A 136 -8.72 20.31 -1.58
N SER A 137 -8.12 21.48 -1.31
CA SER A 137 -7.47 21.74 -0.01
C SER A 137 -8.41 21.65 1.20
N PHE A 138 -9.71 21.84 1.02
CA PHE A 138 -10.70 21.68 2.10
C PHE A 138 -10.78 20.23 2.61
N LEU A 139 -10.39 19.23 1.80
CA LEU A 139 -10.41 17.83 2.19
C LEU A 139 -9.38 17.51 3.28
N GLY A 140 -8.29 18.28 3.40
CA GLY A 140 -7.16 17.92 4.26
C GLY A 140 -7.54 17.67 5.72
N GLN A 141 -8.35 18.54 6.32
CA GLN A 141 -8.77 18.37 7.73
C GLN A 141 -9.77 17.22 7.90
N VAL A 142 -10.70 17.04 6.96
CA VAL A 142 -11.68 15.95 6.99
C VAL A 142 -10.96 14.60 6.88
N LEU A 143 -10.10 14.47 5.87
CA LEU A 143 -9.32 13.27 5.61
C LEU A 143 -8.43 12.89 6.80
N PHE A 144 -7.78 13.86 7.43
CA PHE A 144 -6.96 13.63 8.63
C PHE A 144 -7.75 12.95 9.75
N TRP A 145 -8.93 13.48 10.10
CA TRP A 145 -9.77 12.86 11.13
C TRP A 145 -10.34 11.51 10.70
N SER A 146 -10.68 11.35 9.42
CA SER A 146 -11.13 10.07 8.87
C SER A 146 -10.03 9.00 8.93
N LEU A 147 -8.77 9.35 8.64
CA LEU A 147 -7.63 8.44 8.75
C LEU A 147 -7.40 7.98 10.19
N ILE A 148 -7.47 8.91 11.15
CA ILE A 148 -7.38 8.56 12.58
C ILE A 148 -8.49 7.57 12.96
N GLY A 149 -9.72 7.79 12.49
CA GLY A 149 -10.83 6.85 12.68
C GLY A 149 -10.52 5.45 12.13
N LEU A 150 -9.98 5.35 10.91
CA LEU A 150 -9.58 4.07 10.32
C LEU A 150 -8.46 3.37 11.10
N ILE A 151 -7.49 4.13 11.59
CA ILE A 151 -6.40 3.57 12.43
C ILE A 151 -6.99 2.97 13.71
N VAL A 152 -7.88 3.71 14.39
CA VAL A 152 -8.56 3.21 15.60
C VAL A 152 -9.37 1.95 15.30
N ILE A 153 -10.11 1.90 14.19
CA ILE A 153 -10.86 0.71 13.77
C ILE A 153 -9.90 -0.47 13.53
N THR A 154 -8.77 -0.24 12.87
CA THR A 154 -7.74 -1.28 12.64
C THR A 154 -7.18 -1.81 13.97
N PHE A 155 -6.95 -0.96 14.97
CA PHE A 155 -6.57 -1.41 16.31
C PHE A 155 -7.66 -2.23 17.00
N ILE A 156 -8.93 -1.80 16.90
CA ILE A 156 -10.06 -2.54 17.47
C ILE A 156 -10.18 -3.93 16.83
N ARG A 157 -9.93 -4.05 15.52
CA ARG A 157 -9.95 -5.32 14.78
C ARG A 157 -8.96 -6.36 15.32
N ILE A 158 -7.91 -5.94 16.03
CA ILE A 158 -6.95 -6.86 16.67
C ILE A 158 -7.59 -7.56 17.88
N PHE A 159 -8.49 -6.88 18.60
CA PHE A 159 -9.16 -7.43 19.79
C PHE A 159 -10.54 -8.03 19.48
N VAL A 160 -11.23 -7.49 18.47
CA VAL A 160 -12.59 -7.88 18.11
C VAL A 160 -12.64 -8.26 16.63
N SER A 161 -13.07 -9.48 16.33
CA SER A 161 -13.24 -9.92 14.94
C SER A 161 -14.47 -9.26 14.33
N ILE A 162 -14.25 -8.28 13.45
CA ILE A 162 -15.31 -7.67 12.62
C ILE A 162 -15.42 -8.47 11.32
N GLN A 163 -16.58 -9.09 11.08
CA GLN A 163 -16.80 -10.00 9.95
C GLN A 163 -18.00 -9.57 9.08
N GLY A 164 -18.11 -10.14 7.89
CA GLY A 164 -19.26 -9.98 7.00
C GLY A 164 -19.50 -8.53 6.54
N LEU A 165 -20.75 -8.08 6.59
CA LEU A 165 -21.14 -6.77 6.06
C LEU A 165 -20.41 -5.59 6.72
N ALA A 166 -20.17 -5.65 8.04
CA ALA A 166 -19.48 -4.57 8.75
C ALA A 166 -18.04 -4.39 8.25
N ARG A 167 -17.31 -5.48 8.02
CA ARG A 167 -15.96 -5.47 7.43
C ARG A 167 -15.97 -4.79 6.06
N ARG A 168 -16.90 -5.17 5.19
CA ARG A 168 -17.04 -4.61 3.83
C ARG A 168 -17.38 -3.12 3.84
N VAL A 169 -18.27 -2.68 4.73
CA VAL A 169 -18.61 -1.25 4.85
C VAL A 169 -17.41 -0.43 5.30
N ILE A 170 -16.64 -0.92 6.29
CA ILE A 170 -15.41 -0.26 6.74
C ILE A 170 -14.39 -0.16 5.59
N ALA A 171 -14.19 -1.25 4.84
CA ALA A 171 -13.29 -1.26 3.70
C ALA A 171 -13.73 -0.27 2.61
N PHE A 172 -15.02 -0.20 2.31
CA PHE A 172 -15.60 0.77 1.37
C PHE A 172 -15.38 2.23 1.80
N ILE A 173 -15.59 2.53 3.08
CA ILE A 173 -15.28 3.85 3.66
C ILE A 173 -13.77 4.13 3.52
N GLY A 174 -12.93 3.14 3.79
CA GLY A 174 -11.48 3.22 3.59
C GLY A 174 -11.10 3.60 2.17
N ILE A 175 -11.70 2.95 1.17
CA ILE A 175 -11.50 3.27 -0.26
C ILE A 175 -11.82 4.73 -0.54
N MET A 176 -12.97 5.23 -0.09
CA MET A 176 -13.36 6.63 -0.30
C MET A 176 -12.36 7.60 0.32
N ILE A 177 -11.84 7.29 1.52
CA ILE A 177 -10.86 8.11 2.21
C ILE A 177 -9.55 8.16 1.42
N PHE A 178 -8.99 7.02 1.01
CA PHE A 178 -7.72 7.00 0.27
C PHE A 178 -7.84 7.57 -1.14
N VAL A 179 -8.99 7.41 -1.81
CA VAL A 179 -9.26 8.14 -3.07
C VAL A 179 -9.31 9.65 -2.84
N GLY A 180 -9.90 10.09 -1.73
CA GLY A 180 -9.90 11.50 -1.33
C GLY A 180 -8.49 12.04 -1.07
N TYR A 181 -7.64 11.26 -0.39
CA TYR A 181 -6.23 11.60 -0.19
C TYR A 181 -5.47 11.72 -1.50
N LEU A 182 -5.64 10.77 -2.43
CA LEU A 182 -5.04 10.87 -3.76
C LEU A 182 -5.43 12.19 -4.46
N LEU A 183 -6.72 12.54 -4.47
CA LEU A 183 -7.18 13.82 -5.03
C LEU A 183 -6.52 15.02 -4.35
N TYR A 184 -6.44 15.00 -3.03
CA TYR A 184 -5.82 16.05 -2.22
C TYR A 184 -4.32 16.19 -2.53
N ASP A 185 -3.56 15.10 -2.53
CA ASP A 185 -2.11 15.12 -2.70
C ASP A 185 -1.68 15.41 -4.14
N PHE A 186 -2.43 14.93 -5.15
CA PHE A 186 -2.20 15.36 -6.52
C PHE A 186 -2.51 16.85 -6.74
N ASN A 187 -3.57 17.39 -6.12
CA ASN A 187 -3.85 18.82 -6.15
C ASN A 187 -2.77 19.64 -5.40
N LYS A 188 -2.24 19.11 -4.30
CA LYS A 188 -1.10 19.70 -3.57
C LYS A 188 0.13 19.78 -4.48
N ILE A 189 0.49 18.72 -5.22
CA ILE A 189 1.58 18.75 -6.21
C ILE A 189 1.34 19.82 -7.28
N LYS A 190 0.13 19.92 -7.81
CA LYS A 190 -0.25 20.92 -8.81
C LYS A 190 -0.04 22.34 -8.29
N LYS A 191 -0.46 22.63 -7.05
CA LYS A 191 -0.27 23.94 -6.41
C LYS A 191 1.19 24.25 -6.20
N LEU A 192 1.93 23.28 -5.66
CA LEU A 192 3.34 23.45 -5.39
C LEU A 192 4.14 23.68 -6.67
N ARG A 193 3.79 23.04 -7.80
CA ARG A 193 4.40 23.33 -9.12
C ARG A 193 4.38 24.81 -9.48
N ASN A 194 3.32 25.53 -9.14
CA ASN A 194 3.16 26.94 -9.52
C ASN A 194 4.03 27.87 -8.65
N LEU A 195 4.64 27.36 -7.59
CA LEU A 195 5.60 28.08 -6.76
C LEU A 195 7.02 27.79 -7.25
N ALA A 196 7.79 28.83 -7.61
CA ALA A 196 9.15 28.70 -8.15
C ALA A 196 10.14 27.92 -7.25
N ALA A 197 9.78 27.69 -5.98
CA ALA A 197 10.56 26.91 -5.00
C ALA A 197 10.44 25.37 -5.17
N PHE A 198 9.61 24.85 -6.08
CA PHE A 198 9.29 23.42 -6.16
C PHE A 198 10.33 22.52 -6.86
N ASN A 199 11.56 23.00 -7.05
CA ASN A 199 12.63 22.16 -7.61
C ASN A 199 13.48 21.45 -6.54
N ASN A 200 13.01 21.41 -5.29
CA ASN A 200 13.70 20.73 -4.19
C ASN A 200 13.36 19.23 -4.17
N TRP A 201 14.39 18.39 -4.06
CA TRP A 201 14.27 16.93 -3.99
C TRP A 201 13.56 16.45 -2.71
N ASN A 202 13.70 17.19 -1.59
CA ASN A 202 13.01 16.85 -0.34
C ASN A 202 11.49 16.92 -0.47
N THR A 203 10.97 18.01 -1.04
CA THR A 203 9.52 18.18 -1.24
C THR A 203 8.97 17.15 -2.24
N ALA A 204 9.77 16.78 -3.25
CA ALA A 204 9.40 15.73 -4.19
C ALA A 204 9.32 14.35 -3.50
N LEU A 205 10.26 14.05 -2.60
CA LEU A 205 10.27 12.81 -1.82
C LEU A 205 9.08 12.76 -0.85
N ASP A 206 8.82 13.82 -0.09
CA ASP A 206 7.66 13.92 0.82
C ASP A 206 6.34 13.66 0.07
N ALA A 207 6.14 14.32 -1.07
CA ALA A 207 4.94 14.10 -1.88
C ALA A 207 4.86 12.67 -2.47
N SER A 208 6.00 12.02 -2.69
CA SER A 208 6.03 10.62 -3.17
C SER A 208 5.69 9.65 -2.05
N ILE A 209 6.11 9.93 -0.82
CA ILE A 209 5.75 9.15 0.37
C ILE A 209 4.24 9.21 0.60
N ASP A 210 3.65 10.41 0.61
CA ASP A 210 2.21 10.63 0.79
C ASP A 210 1.41 9.77 -0.22
N ILE A 211 1.68 9.95 -1.53
CA ILE A 211 0.97 9.23 -2.60
C ILE A 211 1.23 7.70 -2.56
N TYR A 212 2.46 7.28 -2.24
CA TYR A 212 2.77 5.86 -2.11
C TYR A 212 1.89 5.21 -1.05
N LEU A 213 1.79 5.83 0.14
CA LEU A 213 0.98 5.31 1.23
C LEU A 213 -0.49 5.26 0.86
N ASP A 214 -1.00 6.26 0.14
CA ASP A 214 -2.40 6.25 -0.31
C ASP A 214 -2.68 5.12 -1.30
N ILE A 215 -1.77 4.87 -2.24
CA ILE A 215 -1.90 3.77 -3.21
C ILE A 215 -1.90 2.42 -2.51
N ILE A 216 -0.94 2.19 -1.59
CA ILE A 216 -0.85 0.92 -0.87
C ILE A 216 -2.06 0.71 0.03
N ASN A 217 -2.50 1.74 0.75
CA ASN A 217 -3.68 1.62 1.59
C ASN A 217 -4.96 1.44 0.78
N LEU A 218 -5.12 2.15 -0.35
CA LEU A 218 -6.23 1.91 -1.28
C LEU A 218 -6.26 0.46 -1.78
N PHE A 219 -5.09 -0.08 -2.14
CA PHE A 219 -4.95 -1.48 -2.54
C PHE A 219 -5.38 -2.44 -1.44
N LEU A 220 -4.92 -2.23 -0.21
CA LEU A 220 -5.31 -3.05 0.94
C LEU A 220 -6.82 -2.99 1.23
N GLN A 221 -7.43 -1.81 1.14
CA GLN A 221 -8.88 -1.68 1.36
C GLN A 221 -9.70 -2.32 0.24
N LEU A 222 -9.24 -2.26 -1.02
CA LEU A 222 -9.86 -2.97 -2.12
C LEU A 222 -9.73 -4.49 -1.96
N LEU A 223 -8.58 -4.98 -1.49
CA LEU A 223 -8.40 -6.39 -1.14
C LEU A 223 -9.33 -6.81 -0.01
N ASP A 224 -9.49 -5.99 1.03
CA ASP A 224 -10.36 -6.29 2.17
C ASP A 224 -11.85 -6.27 1.77
N LEU A 225 -12.23 -5.42 0.82
CA LEU A 225 -13.60 -5.33 0.31
C LEU A 225 -13.96 -6.52 -0.61
N LEU A 226 -13.05 -6.88 -1.52
CA LEU A 226 -13.29 -7.87 -2.57
C LEU A 226 -12.79 -9.28 -2.21
N GLY A 227 -12.04 -9.40 -1.12
CA GLY A 227 -11.60 -10.67 -0.56
C GLY A 227 -12.77 -11.44 0.05
N ASP A 228 -12.72 -12.75 -0.11
CA ASP A 228 -13.63 -13.67 0.57
C ASP A 228 -13.23 -13.82 2.05
N ASP A 229 -14.19 -14.25 2.88
CA ASP A 229 -13.98 -14.56 4.31
C ASP A 229 -13.37 -15.98 4.49
#